data_AF-A0A5M7PQK7-F1
#
_entry.id   AF-A0A5M7PQK7-F1
#
_cell.length_a   1.000
_cell.length_b   1.000
_cell.length_c   1.000
_cell.angle_alpha   90.00
_cell.angle_beta   90.00
_cell.angle_gamma   90.00
#
_symmetry.space_group_name_H-M   'P 1'
#
loop_
_entity.id
_entity.type
_entity.pdbx_description
1 polymer ?
#
loop_
_entity_poly.entity_id
_entity_poly.type
_entity_poly.pdbx_seq_one_letter_code
_entity_poly.pdbx_strand_id
1 'polypeptide(L)'
;MPKYRSATTTHGRNMAGARALWRATGMTDDDFGKPIIAVVNSFTQFVPGHVHLRDLGKLVAEQIEASGGVAKEFNTIAVDDGIAMGHGGMLYSLPSRELIADSVEYMVNAHCADAMVCISNCDKITPGMLMASLRLNIPVIFVSGGPMEAGKTKLSDQIIKLDLVDAMIQGANPNVSDADSEQIERSSLTRSSTW
;
A
#
# COMPACT_ATOMS: atom_id res chain seq x y z
N MET A 1 -14.02 0.75 30.11
CA MET A 1 -13.15 0.90 28.92
C MET A 1 -13.45 2.22 28.25
N PRO A 2 -12.48 2.84 27.55
CA PRO A 2 -12.72 4.05 26.76
C PRO A 2 -13.79 3.80 25.70
N LYS A 3 -14.56 4.84 25.35
CA LYS A 3 -15.51 4.77 24.25
C LYS A 3 -14.75 4.82 22.91
N TYR A 4 -14.95 3.82 22.07
CA TYR A 4 -14.40 3.76 20.72
C TYR A 4 -14.95 4.88 19.81
N ARG A 5 -14.14 5.35 18.86
CA ARG A 5 -14.52 6.35 17.83
C ARG A 5 -15.65 5.80 16.97
N SER A 6 -15.58 4.52 16.63
CA SER A 6 -16.56 3.80 15.80
C SER A 6 -17.95 3.74 16.46
N ALA A 7 -18.06 3.96 17.77
CA ALA A 7 -19.35 4.10 18.45
C ALA A 7 -20.23 5.20 17.83
N THR A 8 -19.61 6.20 17.19
CA THR A 8 -20.28 7.26 16.43
C THR A 8 -21.14 6.72 15.30
N THR A 9 -20.72 5.67 14.60
CA THR A 9 -21.46 5.11 13.45
C THR A 9 -22.14 3.78 13.76
N THR A 10 -21.85 3.19 14.92
CA THR A 10 -22.38 1.88 15.32
C THR A 10 -23.42 1.93 16.43
N HIS A 11 -23.50 3.00 17.24
CA HIS A 11 -24.40 3.04 18.41
C HIS A 11 -25.52 4.07 18.31
N GLY A 12 -26.61 3.84 19.05
CA GLY A 12 -27.73 4.77 19.19
C GLY A 12 -28.78 4.68 18.09
N ARG A 13 -30.01 5.12 18.38
CA ARG A 13 -31.16 5.03 17.46
C ARG A 13 -30.91 5.78 16.15
N ASN A 14 -30.32 6.97 16.22
CA ASN A 14 -30.11 7.84 15.06
C ASN A 14 -29.12 7.24 14.03
N MET A 15 -28.23 6.33 14.45
CA MET A 15 -27.27 5.68 13.57
C MET A 15 -27.77 4.35 13.00
N ALA A 16 -29.08 4.12 12.98
CA ALA A 16 -29.67 2.91 12.38
C ALA A 16 -29.31 2.77 10.89
N GLY A 17 -29.27 3.87 10.13
CA GLY A 17 -28.86 3.86 8.72
C GLY A 17 -27.40 3.44 8.54
N ALA A 18 -26.49 3.99 9.34
CA ALA A 18 -25.08 3.60 9.32
C ALA A 18 -24.90 2.11 9.69
N ARG A 19 -25.58 1.61 10.72
CA ARG A 19 -25.58 0.18 11.03
C ARG A 19 -26.12 -0.69 9.89
N ALA A 20 -27.16 -0.26 9.18
CA ALA A 20 -27.68 -1.00 8.04
C ALA A 20 -26.63 -1.12 6.92
N LEU A 21 -25.89 -0.04 6.64
CA LEU A 21 -24.78 -0.06 5.69
C LEU A 21 -23.63 -0.95 6.18
N TRP A 22 -23.28 -0.89 7.46
CA TRP A 22 -22.27 -1.78 8.05
C TRP A 22 -22.64 -3.26 7.89
N ARG A 23 -23.91 -3.62 8.10
CA ARG A 23 -24.40 -4.99 7.85
C ARG A 23 -24.29 -5.38 6.38
N ALA A 24 -24.56 -4.46 5.46
CA ALA A 24 -24.39 -4.70 4.03
C ALA A 24 -22.92 -4.97 3.65
N THR A 25 -21.94 -4.51 4.46
CA THR A 25 -20.52 -4.89 4.32
C THR A 25 -20.16 -6.24 4.96
N GLY A 26 -21.15 -6.99 5.45
CA GLY A 26 -20.96 -8.30 6.09
C GLY A 26 -20.85 -8.28 7.61
N MET A 27 -21.01 -7.13 8.29
CA MET A 27 -21.01 -7.10 9.76
C MET A 27 -22.26 -7.77 10.35
N THR A 28 -22.07 -8.53 11.41
CA THR A 28 -23.10 -9.21 12.19
C THR A 28 -23.47 -8.43 13.45
N ASP A 29 -24.46 -8.92 14.20
CA ASP A 29 -24.83 -8.32 15.50
C ASP A 29 -23.67 -8.34 16.50
N ASP A 30 -22.92 -9.44 16.51
CA ASP A 30 -21.79 -9.65 17.42
C ASP A 30 -20.60 -8.72 17.12
N ASP A 31 -20.58 -8.08 15.95
CA ASP A 31 -19.52 -7.14 15.57
C ASP A 31 -19.75 -5.73 16.12
N PHE A 32 -20.99 -5.36 16.46
CA PHE A 32 -21.26 -4.04 17.02
C PHE A 32 -20.76 -3.94 18.46
N GLY A 33 -19.77 -3.06 18.66
CA GLY A 33 -19.09 -2.89 19.95
C GLY A 33 -17.63 -3.33 19.93
N LYS A 34 -17.23 -4.14 18.93
CA LYS A 34 -15.82 -4.40 18.63
C LYS A 34 -15.16 -3.17 18.00
N PRO A 35 -13.83 -2.99 18.17
CA PRO A 35 -13.13 -1.90 17.51
C PRO A 35 -13.06 -2.15 15.99
N ILE A 36 -13.29 -1.10 15.21
CA ILE A 36 -13.14 -1.12 13.75
C ILE A 36 -11.71 -0.68 13.41
N ILE A 37 -10.96 -1.57 12.78
CA ILE A 37 -9.57 -1.36 12.37
C ILE A 37 -9.53 -1.20 10.86
N ALA A 38 -9.05 -0.05 10.40
CA ALA A 38 -8.88 0.21 8.98
C ALA A 38 -7.60 -0.44 8.46
N VAL A 39 -7.69 -1.29 7.44
CA VAL A 39 -6.52 -1.80 6.72
C VAL A 39 -6.28 -0.87 5.54
N VAL A 40 -5.27 -0.02 5.67
CA VAL A 40 -4.92 1.01 4.68
C VAL A 40 -3.92 0.38 3.72
N ASN A 41 -4.39 -0.01 2.53
CA ASN A 41 -3.58 -0.67 1.53
C ASN A 41 -3.22 0.28 0.38
N SER A 42 -2.13 0.00 -0.31
CA SER A 42 -1.67 0.71 -1.52
C SER A 42 -1.57 -0.24 -2.72
N PHE A 43 -2.31 -1.35 -2.68
CA PHE A 43 -2.34 -2.33 -3.77
C PHE A 43 -2.78 -1.67 -5.08
N THR A 44 -1.99 -1.90 -6.13
CA THR A 44 -2.33 -1.55 -7.50
C THR A 44 -1.53 -2.44 -8.46
N GLN A 45 -2.06 -2.64 -9.67
CA GLN A 45 -1.37 -3.38 -10.73
C GLN A 45 -0.41 -2.49 -11.54
N PHE A 46 -0.44 -1.16 -11.34
CA PHE A 46 0.47 -0.23 -12.00
C PHE A 46 1.88 -0.23 -11.41
N VAL A 47 2.02 -0.68 -10.17
CA VAL A 47 3.29 -0.65 -9.42
C VAL A 47 3.65 -2.11 -9.09
N PRO A 48 4.68 -2.72 -9.72
CA PRO A 48 4.99 -4.14 -9.56
C PRO A 48 5.22 -4.56 -8.10
N GLY A 49 5.84 -3.68 -7.31
CA GLY A 49 6.08 -3.90 -5.88
C GLY A 49 4.87 -3.74 -4.97
N HIS A 50 3.70 -3.46 -5.54
CA HIS A 50 2.45 -3.33 -4.80
C HIS A 50 1.45 -4.45 -5.13
N VAL A 51 1.73 -5.30 -6.12
CA VAL A 51 0.78 -6.33 -6.59
C VAL A 51 0.47 -7.36 -5.50
N HIS A 52 1.48 -7.79 -4.75
CA HIS A 52 1.35 -8.78 -3.68
C HIS A 52 0.70 -8.22 -2.41
N LEU A 53 0.55 -6.89 -2.30
CA LEU A 53 -0.08 -6.27 -1.14
C LEU A 53 -1.57 -6.62 -1.04
N ARG A 54 -2.19 -7.09 -2.12
CA ARG A 54 -3.55 -7.63 -2.10
C ARG A 54 -3.68 -8.80 -1.12
N ASP A 55 -2.73 -9.74 -1.19
CA ASP A 55 -2.74 -10.94 -0.36
C ASP A 55 -2.32 -10.59 1.08
N LEU A 56 -1.40 -9.63 1.22
CA LEU A 56 -0.99 -9.12 2.53
C LEU A 56 -2.14 -8.37 3.24
N GLY A 57 -2.92 -7.57 2.52
CA GLY A 57 -4.11 -6.88 3.04
C GLY A 57 -5.13 -7.86 3.59
N LYS A 58 -5.41 -8.92 2.83
CA LYS A 58 -6.27 -10.02 3.26
C LYS A 58 -5.73 -10.70 4.53
N LEU A 59 -4.43 -11.03 4.56
CA LEU A 59 -3.81 -11.66 5.73
C LEU A 59 -3.94 -10.77 6.99
N VAL A 60 -3.68 -9.47 6.86
CA VAL A 60 -3.82 -8.51 7.96
C VAL A 60 -5.27 -8.45 8.45
N ALA A 61 -6.25 -8.41 7.53
CA ALA A 61 -7.66 -8.40 7.89
C ALA A 61 -8.06 -9.66 8.68
N GLU A 62 -7.65 -10.85 8.22
CA GLU A 62 -7.91 -12.12 8.89
C GLU A 62 -7.33 -12.15 10.33
N GLN A 63 -6.13 -11.59 10.54
CA GLN A 63 -5.53 -11.54 11.88
C GLN A 63 -6.22 -10.54 12.82
N ILE A 64 -6.72 -9.42 12.30
CA ILE A 64 -7.53 -8.47 13.06
C ILE A 64 -8.82 -9.15 13.54
N GLU A 65 -9.50 -9.86 12.65
CA GLU A 65 -10.74 -10.57 12.96
C GLU A 65 -10.51 -11.69 13.98
N ALA A 66 -9.44 -12.48 13.82
CA ALA A 66 -9.03 -13.51 14.78
C ALA A 66 -8.70 -12.93 16.17
N SER A 67 -8.27 -11.67 16.23
CA SER A 67 -7.99 -10.95 17.48
C SER A 67 -9.21 -10.24 18.09
N GLY A 68 -10.40 -10.44 17.51
CA GLY A 68 -11.66 -9.87 18.01
C GLY A 68 -11.96 -8.44 17.56
N GLY A 69 -11.26 -7.93 16.55
CA GLY A 69 -11.58 -6.66 15.88
C GLY A 69 -12.44 -6.85 14.64
N VAL A 70 -12.88 -5.73 14.05
CA VAL A 70 -13.54 -5.72 12.73
C VAL A 70 -12.58 -5.09 11.74
N ALA A 71 -12.13 -5.87 10.75
CA ALA A 71 -11.27 -5.36 9.69
C ALA A 71 -12.10 -4.70 8.57
N LYS A 72 -11.67 -3.52 8.12
CA LYS A 72 -12.20 -2.90 6.89
C LYS A 72 -11.06 -2.38 6.05
N GLU A 73 -10.80 -3.06 4.94
CA GLU A 73 -9.75 -2.71 4.00
C GLU A 73 -10.23 -1.65 3.01
N PHE A 74 -9.36 -0.68 2.71
CA PHE A 74 -9.52 0.22 1.59
C PHE A 74 -8.15 0.53 0.96
N ASN A 75 -8.19 1.08 -0.25
CA ASN A 75 -6.97 1.42 -1.00
C ASN A 75 -6.77 2.94 -1.11
N THR A 76 -5.50 3.35 -1.03
CA THR A 76 -5.02 4.64 -1.54
C THR A 76 -4.24 4.44 -2.85
N ILE A 77 -3.90 5.53 -3.53
CA ILE A 77 -3.13 5.50 -4.78
C ILE A 77 -1.67 5.15 -4.54
N ALA A 78 -0.99 4.69 -5.58
CA ALA A 78 0.47 4.56 -5.61
C ALA A 78 0.99 4.97 -7.00
N VAL A 79 2.14 5.64 -7.02
CA VAL A 79 2.86 6.03 -8.23
C VAL A 79 4.20 5.28 -8.23
N ASP A 80 4.55 4.71 -9.38
CA ASP A 80 5.85 4.06 -9.58
C ASP A 80 6.87 5.08 -10.09
N ASP A 81 7.81 5.47 -9.23
CA ASP A 81 8.86 6.43 -9.59
C ASP A 81 9.81 5.87 -10.66
N GLY A 82 10.01 4.55 -10.71
CA GLY A 82 10.85 3.91 -11.73
C GLY A 82 10.23 4.01 -13.12
N ILE A 83 8.92 3.74 -13.23
CA ILE A 83 8.18 3.88 -14.50
C ILE A 83 8.03 5.36 -14.89
N ALA A 84 7.76 6.25 -13.93
CA ALA A 84 7.54 7.67 -14.20
C ALA A 84 8.83 8.44 -14.55
N MET A 85 10.01 7.82 -14.42
CA MET A 85 11.30 8.47 -14.61
C MET A 85 11.55 8.84 -16.08
N GLY A 86 12.16 10.01 -16.29
CA GLY A 86 12.57 10.44 -17.64
C GLY A 86 11.48 11.09 -18.49
N HIS A 87 10.26 11.27 -17.99
CA HIS A 87 9.18 11.98 -18.70
C HIS A 87 8.30 12.80 -17.74
N GLY A 88 7.26 13.46 -18.28
CA GLY A 88 6.38 14.36 -17.52
C GLY A 88 5.60 13.70 -16.37
N GLY A 89 5.59 12.37 -16.27
CA GLY A 89 4.96 11.64 -15.18
C GLY A 89 5.62 11.89 -13.83
N MET A 90 6.93 12.16 -13.82
CA MET A 90 7.68 12.45 -12.59
C MET A 90 7.15 13.68 -11.84
N LEU A 91 6.47 14.61 -12.52
CA LEU A 91 5.82 15.77 -11.89
C LEU A 91 4.69 15.37 -10.92
N TYR A 92 4.17 14.14 -11.01
CA TYR A 92 3.09 13.61 -10.17
C TYR A 92 3.60 12.76 -9.00
N SER A 93 4.90 12.44 -8.93
CA SER A 93 5.48 11.59 -7.88
C SER A 93 5.36 12.25 -6.50
N LEU A 94 6.09 13.34 -6.25
CA LEU A 94 6.10 13.97 -4.92
C LEU A 94 4.71 14.49 -4.47
N PRO A 95 3.89 15.12 -5.33
CA PRO A 95 2.53 15.52 -4.95
C PRO A 95 1.63 14.37 -4.53
N SER A 96 1.88 13.13 -5.01
CA SER A 96 1.09 11.96 -4.61
C SER A 96 1.15 11.70 -3.10
N ARG A 97 2.25 12.09 -2.42
CA ARG A 97 2.39 11.97 -0.96
C ARG A 97 1.24 12.65 -0.21
N GLU A 98 0.87 13.86 -0.63
CA GLU A 98 -0.20 14.63 0.00
C GLU A 98 -1.56 13.99 -0.28
N LEU A 99 -1.80 13.56 -1.52
CA LEU A 99 -3.03 12.85 -1.90
C LEU A 99 -3.21 11.55 -1.11
N ILE A 100 -2.12 10.82 -0.88
CA ILE A 100 -2.12 9.62 -0.05
C ILE A 100 -2.49 9.99 1.39
N ALA A 101 -1.82 10.99 1.98
CA ALA A 101 -2.12 11.44 3.33
C ALA A 101 -3.60 11.84 3.50
N ASP A 102 -4.10 12.67 2.58
CA ASP A 102 -5.48 13.18 2.62
C ASP A 102 -6.50 12.05 2.40
N SER A 103 -6.23 11.12 1.48
CA SER A 103 -7.13 9.99 1.23
C SER A 103 -7.31 9.09 2.46
N VAL A 104 -6.21 8.83 3.19
CA VAL A 104 -6.24 8.02 4.42
C VAL A 104 -6.97 8.77 5.53
N GLU A 105 -6.66 10.05 5.71
CA GLU A 105 -7.31 10.92 6.69
C GLU A 105 -8.83 10.97 6.49
N TYR A 106 -9.28 11.12 5.24
CA TYR A 106 -10.70 11.20 4.89
C TYR A 106 -11.41 9.88 5.17
N MET A 107 -10.84 8.76 4.72
CA MET A 107 -11.44 7.44 4.91
C MET A 107 -11.58 7.09 6.39
N VAL A 108 -10.54 7.35 7.19
CA VAL A 108 -10.52 7.02 8.62
C VAL A 108 -11.48 7.92 9.41
N ASN A 109 -11.48 9.24 9.18
CA ASN A 109 -12.36 10.15 9.89
C ASN A 109 -13.83 9.97 9.50
N ALA A 110 -14.14 9.84 8.20
CA ALA A 110 -15.52 9.68 7.74
C ALA A 110 -16.19 8.41 8.28
N HIS A 111 -15.44 7.31 8.40
CA HIS A 111 -15.94 6.04 8.93
C HIS A 111 -15.72 5.88 10.44
N CYS A 112 -15.05 6.86 11.07
CA CYS A 112 -14.73 6.87 12.49
C CYS A 112 -13.98 5.61 12.96
N ALA A 113 -13.02 5.11 12.16
CA ALA A 113 -12.24 3.95 12.55
C ALA A 113 -11.45 4.21 13.85
N ASP A 114 -11.22 3.14 14.61
CA ASP A 114 -10.63 3.20 15.96
C ASP A 114 -9.11 3.15 15.93
N ALA A 115 -8.55 2.42 14.97
CA ALA A 115 -7.13 2.27 14.71
C ALA A 115 -6.92 1.94 13.23
N MET A 116 -5.67 1.92 12.79
CA MET A 116 -5.34 1.51 11.43
C MET A 116 -4.05 0.72 11.31
N VAL A 117 -3.99 -0.16 10.31
CA VAL A 117 -2.77 -0.84 9.86
C VAL A 117 -2.43 -0.32 8.47
N CYS A 118 -1.29 0.32 8.35
CA CYS A 118 -0.79 0.90 7.11
C CYS A 118 0.14 -0.08 6.40
N ILE A 119 -0.30 -0.60 5.26
CA ILE A 119 0.49 -1.45 4.38
C ILE A 119 1.16 -0.56 3.32
N SER A 120 2.43 -0.27 3.56
CA SER A 120 3.21 0.67 2.76
C SER A 120 4.41 0.01 2.11
N ASN A 121 4.87 0.55 0.98
CA ASN A 121 6.10 0.07 0.35
C ASN A 121 6.87 1.21 -0.34
N CYS A 122 6.45 1.62 -1.55
CA CYS A 122 7.17 2.60 -2.36
C CYS A 122 7.40 3.96 -1.67
N ASP A 123 8.40 4.68 -2.20
CA ASP A 123 8.98 5.93 -1.69
C ASP A 123 7.94 6.90 -1.11
N LYS A 124 6.97 7.37 -1.90
CA LYS A 124 6.02 8.41 -1.47
C LYS A 124 4.85 7.90 -0.64
N ILE A 125 4.60 6.59 -0.65
CA ILE A 125 3.46 5.98 0.06
C ILE A 125 3.73 5.97 1.56
N THR A 126 4.93 5.55 1.96
CA THR A 126 5.33 5.46 3.38
C THR A 126 5.22 6.79 4.12
N PRO A 127 5.82 7.90 3.64
CA PRO A 127 5.65 9.18 4.29
C PRO A 127 4.22 9.73 4.18
N GLY A 128 3.48 9.44 3.11
CA GLY A 128 2.06 9.84 2.99
C GLY A 128 1.18 9.20 4.08
N MET A 129 1.30 7.89 4.26
CA MET A 129 0.60 7.17 5.34
C MET A 129 1.09 7.60 6.73
N LEU A 130 2.39 7.89 6.89
CA LEU A 130 2.94 8.42 8.14
C LEU A 130 2.37 9.80 8.48
N MET A 131 2.25 10.70 7.51
CA MET A 131 1.62 12.01 7.70
C MET A 131 0.16 11.85 8.15
N ALA A 132 -0.62 11.00 7.50
CA ALA A 132 -2.00 10.71 7.93
C ALA A 132 -2.05 10.18 9.36
N SER A 133 -1.12 9.28 9.74
CA SER A 133 -1.07 8.72 11.10
C SER A 133 -0.88 9.79 12.18
N LEU A 134 -0.01 10.75 11.92
CA LEU A 134 0.28 11.85 12.84
C LEU A 134 -0.89 12.84 12.92
N ARG A 135 -1.55 13.13 11.80
CA ARG A 135 -2.75 13.99 11.75
C ARG A 135 -3.94 13.37 12.50
N LEU A 136 -4.16 12.06 12.33
CA LEU A 136 -5.30 11.34 12.92
C LEU A 136 -5.12 11.06 14.41
N ASN A 137 -3.88 10.84 14.86
CA ASN A 137 -3.52 10.57 16.25
C ASN A 137 -4.37 9.45 16.88
N ILE A 138 -4.52 8.33 16.17
CA ILE A 138 -5.12 7.08 16.65
C ILE A 138 -4.04 5.98 16.69
N PRO A 139 -4.27 4.83 17.33
CA PRO A 139 -3.32 3.72 17.26
C PRO A 139 -3.05 3.29 15.81
N VAL A 140 -1.77 3.18 15.45
CA VAL A 140 -1.32 2.80 14.10
C VAL A 140 -0.20 1.77 14.14
N ILE A 141 -0.24 0.82 13.22
CA ILE A 141 0.87 -0.09 12.92
C ILE A 141 1.26 0.06 11.45
N PHE A 142 2.56 0.08 11.16
CA PHE A 142 3.09 0.05 9.80
C PHE A 142 3.61 -1.34 9.46
N VAL A 143 3.17 -1.85 8.31
CA VAL A 143 3.64 -3.11 7.72
C VAL A 143 4.27 -2.77 6.37
N SER A 144 5.56 -3.06 6.21
CA SER A 144 6.24 -2.90 4.94
C SER A 144 5.89 -4.05 3.99
N GLY A 145 5.69 -3.74 2.70
CA GLY A 145 5.54 -4.73 1.64
C GLY A 145 6.81 -5.53 1.35
N GLY A 146 7.98 -5.03 1.74
CA GLY A 146 9.26 -5.69 1.58
C GLY A 146 10.00 -5.33 0.27
N PRO A 147 11.33 -5.51 0.28
CA PRO A 147 12.21 -5.13 -0.82
C PRO A 147 12.16 -6.13 -1.99
N MET A 148 12.47 -5.63 -3.19
CA MET A 148 12.56 -6.43 -4.41
C MET A 148 13.83 -7.27 -4.43
N GLU A 149 13.68 -8.56 -4.73
CA GLU A 149 14.81 -9.41 -5.03
C GLU A 149 15.51 -8.96 -6.32
N ALA A 150 16.84 -8.90 -6.28
CA ALA A 150 17.65 -8.55 -7.43
C ALA A 150 17.54 -9.61 -8.53
N GLY A 151 17.45 -9.13 -9.77
CA GLY A 151 17.50 -9.94 -10.96
C GLY A 151 18.85 -10.61 -11.18
N LYS A 152 18.90 -11.60 -12.07
CA LYS A 152 20.13 -12.33 -12.42
C LYS A 152 20.18 -12.55 -13.91
N THR A 153 21.32 -12.23 -14.51
CA THR A 153 21.60 -12.55 -15.93
C THR A 153 22.93 -13.26 -16.08
N LYS A 154 23.10 -13.94 -17.23
CA LYS A 154 24.37 -14.45 -17.74
C LYS A 154 24.75 -13.65 -18.99
N LEU A 155 25.34 -12.47 -18.79
CA LEU A 155 25.98 -11.69 -19.86
C LEU A 155 27.46 -12.08 -20.04
N SER A 156 28.02 -12.88 -19.12
CA SER A 156 29.35 -13.49 -19.21
C SER A 156 29.38 -14.82 -18.44
N ASP A 157 30.55 -15.48 -18.33
CA ASP A 157 30.75 -16.70 -17.52
C ASP A 157 30.44 -16.53 -16.01
N GLN A 158 30.04 -15.32 -15.57
CA GLN A 158 29.65 -15.00 -14.21
C GLN A 158 28.18 -14.58 -14.12
N ILE A 159 27.51 -15.01 -13.05
CA ILE A 159 26.16 -14.53 -12.70
C ILE A 159 26.30 -13.11 -12.17
N ILE A 160 25.76 -12.14 -12.91
CA ILE A 160 25.72 -10.73 -12.49
C ILE A 160 24.36 -10.51 -11.82
N LYS A 161 24.39 -9.99 -10.58
CA LYS A 161 23.17 -9.45 -9.95
C LYS A 161 22.85 -8.15 -10.65
N LEU A 162 21.64 -8.06 -11.16
CA LEU A 162 21.15 -6.87 -11.83
C LEU A 162 20.04 -6.23 -11.03
N ASP A 163 19.93 -4.92 -11.23
CA ASP A 163 18.84 -4.15 -10.70
C ASP A 163 18.27 -3.13 -11.70
N LEU A 164 17.33 -2.28 -11.24
CA LEU A 164 16.72 -1.26 -12.09
C LEU A 164 17.74 -0.22 -12.56
N VAL A 165 18.68 0.17 -11.70
CA VAL A 165 19.70 1.17 -12.02
C VAL A 165 20.65 0.63 -13.09
N ASP A 166 21.01 -0.65 -13.03
CA ASP A 166 21.78 -1.29 -14.09
C ASP A 166 21.05 -1.23 -15.44
N ALA A 167 19.75 -1.56 -15.47
CA ALA A 167 18.96 -1.45 -16.71
C ALA A 167 18.95 -0.02 -17.25
N MET A 168 18.80 0.97 -16.38
CA MET A 168 18.80 2.38 -16.76
C MET A 168 20.16 2.85 -17.30
N ILE A 169 21.26 2.50 -16.62
CA ILE A 169 22.61 2.91 -17.02
C ILE A 169 22.98 2.26 -18.35
N GLN A 170 22.73 0.96 -18.50
CA GLN A 170 23.10 0.23 -19.72
C GLN A 170 22.22 0.63 -20.90
N GLY A 171 20.92 0.87 -20.68
CA GLY A 171 20.02 1.38 -21.72
C GLY A 171 20.37 2.79 -22.22
N ALA A 172 21.07 3.60 -21.41
CA ALA A 172 21.58 4.91 -21.81
C ALA A 172 23.01 4.88 -22.40
N ASN A 173 23.71 3.75 -22.33
CA ASN A 173 25.10 3.63 -22.75
C ASN A 173 25.19 3.31 -24.26
N PRO A 174 25.71 4.21 -25.10
CA PRO A 174 25.77 3.99 -26.55
C PRO A 174 26.73 2.86 -26.96
N ASN A 175 27.54 2.34 -26.03
CA ASN A 175 28.45 1.21 -26.28
C ASN A 175 27.82 -0.16 -26.01
N VAL A 176 26.57 -0.21 -25.51
CA VAL A 176 25.83 -1.43 -25.26
C VAL A 176 24.95 -1.73 -26.47
N SER A 177 24.94 -2.97 -26.93
CA SER A 177 24.07 -3.36 -28.05
C SER A 177 22.61 -3.42 -27.62
N ASP A 178 21.67 -3.18 -28.54
CA ASP A 178 20.23 -3.30 -28.25
C ASP A 178 19.87 -4.70 -27.72
N ALA A 179 20.53 -5.75 -28.23
CA ALA A 179 20.33 -7.12 -27.78
C ALA A 179 20.78 -7.35 -26.34
N ASP A 180 21.94 -6.81 -25.95
CA ASP A 180 22.44 -6.90 -24.56
C ASP A 180 21.54 -6.07 -23.62
N SER A 181 21.12 -4.88 -24.05
CA SER A 181 20.18 -4.04 -23.29
C SER A 181 18.86 -4.75 -23.06
N GLU A 182 18.29 -5.40 -24.07
CA GLU A 182 17.06 -6.19 -23.94
C GLU A 182 17.25 -7.37 -22.97
N GLN A 183 18.40 -8.05 -23.01
CA GLN A 183 18.70 -9.13 -22.09
C GLN A 183 18.80 -8.63 -20.63
N ILE A 184 19.39 -7.45 -20.41
CA ILE A 184 19.46 -6.80 -19.11
C ILE A 184 18.06 -6.46 -18.61
N GLU A 185 17.25 -5.76 -19.42
CA GLU A 185 15.88 -5.38 -19.10
C GLU A 185 15.05 -6.58 -18.61
N ARG A 186 15.08 -7.69 -19.37
CA ARG A 186 14.34 -8.92 -19.06
C ARG A 186 14.82 -9.62 -17.79
N SER A 187 16.01 -9.29 -17.31
CA SER A 187 16.70 -10.01 -16.23
C SER A 187 16.90 -9.18 -14.97
N SER A 188 16.64 -7.86 -15.01
CA SER A 188 16.92 -6.92 -13.92
C SER A 188 15.99 -7.02 -12.72
N LEU A 189 14.75 -7.46 -12.93
CA LEU A 189 13.73 -7.49 -11.88
C LEU A 189 13.06 -8.87 -11.82
N THR A 190 13.09 -9.50 -10.64
CA THR A 190 12.24 -10.67 -10.37
C THR A 190 10.86 -10.24 -9.89
N ARG A 191 9.83 -11.06 -10.13
CA ARG A 191 8.44 -10.70 -9.80
C ARG A 191 8.28 -10.34 -8.30
N SER A 192 7.41 -9.35 -8.05
CA SER A 192 6.71 -9.01 -6.80
C SER A 192 7.53 -8.54 -5.59
N SER A 193 7.96 -7.27 -5.58
CA SER A 193 8.24 -6.42 -4.38
C SER A 193 8.83 -5.05 -4.81
N THR A 194 9.10 -4.08 -3.92
CA THR A 194 9.59 -2.73 -4.31
C THR A 194 11.10 -2.59 -4.27
N TRP A 195 11.69 -1.92 -5.26
CA TRP A 195 13.12 -1.64 -5.35
C TRP A 195 13.58 -0.60 -4.31
#